data_AF-A0A812YH10-F1
#
_entry.id   AF-A0A812YH10-F1
#
_cell.length_a   1.000
_cell.length_b   1.000
_cell.length_c   1.000
_cell.angle_alpha   90.00
_cell.angle_beta   90.00
_cell.angle_gamma   90.00
#
_symmetry.space_group_name_H-M   'P 1'
#
loop_
_entity.id
_entity.type
_entity.pdbx_description
1 polymer ?
#
loop_
_entity_poly.entity_id
_entity_poly.type
_entity_poly.pdbx_seq_one_letter_code
_entity_poly.pdbx_strand_id
1 'polypeptide(L)'
;MAANAMNLSLIPAVDDMISRTTAWQSSADGRTSLLDALQKLFKAYDINEAGKIACSDFVKLEIRNGLDQGDPRRILQAFPKMMRADASGSGMLNFLEFCAAQLALPDQDSVSRKIPSIADLLRAAKRDLASTLSERWRMGARYSVEIRQELQQVFSGWKVEGASCLSPCDWVMAAKIVEAECDNILSARWTGEASFAEADRNRDGLLDLEEFLSFSCGVVEEFFEQDLSGALHMLRKVKSHHDSRPPTLNVKIAVHMPQAFGVFQLPNQAQHLESAYRHALDLELPSSITRLSDFLTVLRLKLGLIRMWFAVFWQSPGRSMEKHLDLLSPENGHKLLHETFDGAAKKTGFVAPTIYITNIRPKAFQLQEVLCQELELNTLRVQTGTRWCVDWELQLLGSARSRFIKCPRDFRIAVGDSIVISLPPEETGIVVKAYMGDGGALSKPSIEQVQVQKGKRGKQVIQALSGGVADGAAGAAGNELVPKAPADPKPANKRPQSGVSHRTARLHVDRRLVFVGQKEGTCTLFTELSWEHQEELLAQGMFPTPAAEASVGRIGPLQITVQKSSPQVPELQKAKGFLWWTGSKWAAKQMKSKPQPETRPKTPAEMQQNQSSWARAPPKRP
;
A
#
# COMPACT_ATOMS: atom_id res chain seq x y z
N MET A 1 -36.36 -15.60 -7.72
CA MET A 1 -37.51 -16.33 -8.31
C MET A 1 -37.53 -16.33 -9.85
N ALA A 2 -37.02 -15.30 -10.55
CA ALA A 2 -36.97 -15.28 -12.02
C ALA A 2 -36.10 -16.40 -12.65
N ALA A 3 -35.02 -16.85 -11.99
CA ALA A 3 -34.17 -17.94 -12.48
C ALA A 3 -34.88 -19.32 -12.55
N ASN A 4 -35.91 -19.56 -11.71
CA ASN A 4 -36.65 -20.82 -11.74
C ASN A 4 -37.70 -20.87 -12.88
N ALA A 5 -38.18 -19.71 -13.35
CA ALA A 5 -39.15 -19.67 -14.44
C ALA A 5 -38.52 -19.96 -15.81
N MET A 6 -37.24 -19.58 -16.03
CA MET A 6 -36.53 -19.89 -17.28
C MET A 6 -36.22 -21.39 -17.42
N ASN A 7 -35.98 -22.10 -16.31
CA ASN A 7 -35.68 -23.54 -16.33
C ASN A 7 -36.80 -24.40 -16.92
N LEU A 8 -38.07 -24.00 -16.77
CA LEU A 8 -39.20 -24.81 -17.26
C LEU A 8 -39.33 -24.79 -18.79
N SER A 9 -38.85 -23.74 -19.47
CA SER A 9 -38.99 -23.61 -20.93
C SER A 9 -37.92 -24.34 -21.74
N LEU A 10 -36.78 -24.69 -21.12
CA LEU A 10 -35.62 -25.30 -21.79
C LEU A 10 -35.63 -26.84 -21.74
N ILE A 11 -36.38 -27.42 -20.80
CA ILE A 11 -36.48 -28.87 -20.59
C ILE A 11 -36.94 -29.62 -21.85
N PRO A 12 -37.95 -29.16 -22.62
CA PRO A 12 -38.40 -29.89 -23.81
C PRO A 12 -37.34 -29.99 -24.91
N ALA A 13 -36.54 -28.94 -25.10
CA ALA A 13 -35.50 -28.92 -26.14
C ALA A 13 -34.34 -29.86 -25.79
N VAL A 14 -33.94 -29.91 -24.51
CA VAL A 14 -32.92 -30.88 -24.08
C VAL A 14 -33.46 -32.30 -24.12
N ASP A 15 -34.73 -32.52 -23.73
CA ASP A 15 -35.32 -33.85 -23.75
C ASP A 15 -35.49 -34.38 -25.19
N ASP A 16 -35.80 -33.53 -26.17
CA ASP A 16 -35.76 -33.89 -27.59
C ASP A 16 -34.34 -34.24 -28.03
N MET A 17 -33.33 -33.44 -27.63
CA MET A 17 -31.93 -33.71 -27.94
C MET A 17 -31.45 -35.04 -27.33
N ILE A 18 -31.79 -35.32 -26.08
CA ILE A 18 -31.51 -36.61 -25.41
C ILE A 18 -32.23 -37.72 -26.17
N SER A 19 -33.50 -37.54 -26.49
CA SER A 19 -34.32 -38.53 -27.23
C SER A 19 -33.72 -38.89 -28.59
N ARG A 20 -33.22 -37.91 -29.34
CA ARG A 20 -32.51 -38.14 -30.61
C ARG A 20 -31.18 -38.86 -30.44
N THR A 21 -30.49 -38.63 -29.32
CA THR A 21 -29.17 -39.19 -29.05
C THR A 21 -29.23 -40.62 -28.50
N THR A 22 -30.31 -40.99 -27.78
CA THR A 22 -30.40 -42.24 -27.00
C THR A 22 -31.57 -43.13 -27.42
N ALA A 23 -31.98 -43.04 -28.69
CA ALA A 23 -33.31 -43.32 -29.25
C ALA A 23 -33.98 -44.69 -28.98
N TRP A 24 -33.43 -45.62 -28.17
CA TRP A 24 -33.98 -46.98 -28.06
C TRP A 24 -34.19 -47.61 -26.67
N GLN A 25 -33.77 -47.06 -25.52
CA GLN A 25 -33.86 -47.82 -24.25
C GLN A 25 -33.87 -46.98 -22.96
N SER A 26 -34.94 -46.24 -22.62
CA SER A 26 -34.95 -45.57 -21.31
C SER A 26 -36.32 -45.21 -20.76
N SER A 27 -36.50 -45.45 -19.46
CA SER A 27 -37.60 -44.91 -18.68
C SER A 27 -37.46 -43.39 -18.53
N ALA A 28 -38.57 -42.68 -18.33
CA ALA A 28 -38.59 -41.24 -18.08
C ALA A 28 -37.63 -40.83 -16.94
N ASP A 29 -37.53 -41.66 -15.90
CA ASP A 29 -36.66 -41.44 -14.73
C ASP A 29 -35.16 -41.39 -15.09
N GLY A 30 -34.74 -42.13 -16.11
CA GLY A 30 -33.36 -42.12 -16.58
C GLY A 30 -32.98 -40.79 -17.24
N ARG A 31 -33.92 -40.18 -17.98
CA ARG A 31 -33.70 -38.91 -18.70
C ARG A 31 -33.64 -37.73 -17.74
N THR A 32 -34.57 -37.69 -16.76
CA THR A 32 -34.56 -36.65 -15.72
C THR A 32 -33.28 -36.71 -14.89
N SER A 33 -32.79 -37.91 -14.58
CA SER A 33 -31.52 -38.11 -13.86
C SER A 33 -30.31 -37.61 -14.66
N LEU A 34 -30.27 -37.85 -15.98
CA LEU A 34 -29.20 -37.35 -16.86
C LEU A 34 -29.24 -35.82 -16.96
N LEU A 35 -30.43 -35.24 -17.13
CA LEU A 35 -30.59 -33.79 -17.22
C LEU A 35 -30.13 -33.09 -15.93
N ASP A 36 -30.50 -33.62 -14.75
CA ASP A 36 -30.03 -33.09 -13.46
C ASP A 36 -28.50 -33.19 -13.33
N ALA A 37 -27.90 -34.30 -13.77
CA ALA A 37 -26.45 -34.46 -13.77
C ALA A 37 -25.74 -33.46 -14.71
N LEU A 38 -26.27 -33.25 -15.92
CA LEU A 38 -25.74 -32.26 -16.87
C LEU A 38 -25.93 -30.83 -16.36
N GLN A 39 -27.04 -30.53 -15.68
CA GLN A 39 -27.27 -29.23 -15.06
C GLN A 39 -26.28 -28.93 -13.93
N LYS A 40 -25.98 -29.94 -13.09
CA LYS A 40 -24.93 -29.81 -12.06
C LYS A 40 -23.56 -29.64 -12.68
N LEU A 41 -23.26 -30.37 -13.75
CA LEU A 41 -22.01 -30.22 -14.50
C LEU A 41 -21.89 -28.82 -15.12
N PHE A 42 -22.95 -28.31 -15.76
CA PHE A 42 -22.99 -26.97 -16.31
C PHE A 42 -22.67 -25.91 -15.24
N LYS A 43 -23.32 -26.00 -14.07
CA LYS A 43 -23.03 -25.10 -12.93
C LYS A 43 -21.58 -25.23 -12.44
N ALA A 44 -21.00 -26.43 -12.50
CA ALA A 44 -19.59 -26.62 -12.17
C ALA A 44 -18.66 -25.98 -13.21
N TYR A 45 -19.05 -25.84 -14.48
CA TYR A 45 -18.28 -25.09 -15.47
C TYR A 45 -18.53 -23.58 -15.43
N ASP A 46 -19.70 -23.14 -14.95
CA ASP A 46 -20.05 -21.73 -14.78
C ASP A 46 -19.35 -21.14 -13.54
N ILE A 47 -18.06 -20.81 -13.71
CA ILE A 47 -17.19 -20.33 -12.62
C ILE A 47 -17.76 -19.07 -11.96
N ASN A 48 -18.35 -18.18 -12.75
CA ASN A 48 -18.86 -16.89 -12.28
C ASN A 48 -20.32 -16.94 -11.84
N GLU A 49 -21.00 -18.08 -11.99
CA GLU A 49 -22.43 -18.29 -11.69
C GLU A 49 -23.34 -17.31 -12.45
N ALA A 50 -22.93 -16.95 -13.67
CA ALA A 50 -23.64 -15.99 -14.51
C ALA A 50 -24.82 -16.62 -15.27
N GLY A 51 -25.03 -17.94 -15.14
CA GLY A 51 -25.96 -18.72 -15.93
C GLY A 51 -25.45 -19.02 -17.35
N LYS A 52 -24.19 -18.68 -17.65
CA LYS A 52 -23.52 -18.90 -18.93
C LYS A 52 -22.05 -19.20 -18.67
N ILE A 53 -21.47 -20.12 -19.43
CA ILE A 53 -20.05 -20.49 -19.29
C ILE A 53 -19.23 -19.70 -20.31
N ALA A 54 -18.24 -18.92 -19.86
CA ALA A 54 -17.31 -18.31 -20.80
C ALA A 54 -16.51 -19.38 -21.55
N CYS A 55 -16.37 -19.25 -22.86
CA CYS A 55 -15.63 -20.22 -23.69
C CYS A 55 -14.18 -20.41 -23.21
N SER A 56 -13.55 -19.34 -22.70
CA SER A 56 -12.21 -19.40 -22.09
C SER A 56 -12.17 -20.29 -20.85
N ASP A 57 -13.20 -20.21 -20.01
CA ASP A 57 -13.32 -20.98 -18.77
C ASP A 57 -13.56 -22.45 -19.07
N PHE A 58 -14.43 -22.73 -20.05
CA PHE A 58 -14.66 -24.08 -20.55
C PHE A 58 -13.37 -24.74 -21.03
N VAL A 59 -12.64 -24.06 -21.94
CA VAL A 59 -11.39 -24.60 -22.49
C VAL A 59 -10.34 -24.80 -21.40
N LYS A 60 -10.22 -23.84 -20.47
CA LYS A 60 -9.28 -23.94 -19.35
C LYS A 60 -9.56 -25.16 -18.48
N LEU A 61 -10.81 -25.41 -18.13
CA LEU A 61 -11.20 -26.57 -17.32
C LEU A 61 -11.02 -27.89 -18.09
N GLU A 62 -11.37 -27.95 -19.38
CA GLU A 62 -11.19 -29.16 -20.20
C GLU A 62 -9.71 -29.52 -20.35
N ILE A 63 -8.82 -28.53 -20.58
CA ILE A 63 -7.37 -28.77 -20.66
C ILE A 63 -6.83 -29.30 -19.34
N ARG A 64 -7.22 -28.70 -18.20
CA ARG A 64 -6.71 -29.09 -16.89
C ARG A 64 -7.23 -30.47 -16.45
N ASN A 65 -8.51 -30.74 -16.67
CA ASN A 65 -9.07 -32.08 -16.49
C ASN A 65 -8.36 -33.12 -17.38
N GLY A 66 -8.06 -32.77 -18.63
CA GLY A 66 -7.31 -33.65 -19.54
C GLY A 66 -5.88 -33.92 -19.06
N LEU A 67 -5.19 -32.92 -18.50
CA LEU A 67 -3.86 -33.08 -17.92
C LEU A 67 -3.89 -33.98 -16.68
N ASP A 68 -4.84 -33.79 -15.78
CA ASP A 68 -4.98 -34.62 -14.56
C ASP A 68 -5.32 -36.08 -14.87
N GLN A 69 -6.16 -36.30 -15.89
CA GLN A 69 -6.56 -37.63 -16.34
C GLN A 69 -5.52 -38.31 -17.25
N GLY A 70 -4.49 -37.57 -17.70
CA GLY A 70 -3.55 -38.07 -18.70
C GLY A 70 -4.20 -38.32 -20.07
N ASP A 71 -5.25 -37.57 -20.43
CA ASP A 71 -5.98 -37.68 -21.69
C ASP A 71 -5.59 -36.54 -22.66
N PRO A 72 -4.58 -36.75 -23.54
CA PRO A 72 -4.18 -35.74 -24.51
C PRO A 72 -5.26 -35.44 -25.54
N ARG A 73 -6.19 -36.37 -25.80
CA ARG A 73 -7.28 -36.13 -26.74
C ARG A 73 -8.23 -35.08 -26.19
N ARG A 74 -8.56 -35.14 -24.90
CA ARG A 74 -9.37 -34.13 -24.20
C ARG A 74 -8.75 -32.74 -24.31
N ILE A 75 -7.44 -32.63 -24.12
CA ILE A 75 -6.69 -31.37 -24.24
C ILE A 75 -6.79 -30.82 -25.67
N LEU A 76 -6.46 -31.64 -26.67
CA LEU A 76 -6.45 -31.22 -28.08
C LEU A 76 -7.86 -30.92 -28.61
N GLN A 77 -8.88 -31.57 -28.06
CA GLN A 77 -10.27 -31.36 -28.45
C GLN A 77 -10.96 -30.24 -27.68
N ALA A 78 -10.38 -29.67 -26.62
CA ALA A 78 -11.03 -28.63 -25.81
C ALA A 78 -11.50 -27.44 -26.66
N PHE A 79 -10.62 -26.90 -27.50
CA PHE A 79 -10.95 -25.78 -28.41
C PHE A 79 -11.95 -26.18 -29.50
N PRO A 80 -11.74 -27.25 -30.30
CA PRO A 80 -12.72 -27.69 -31.30
C PRO A 80 -14.09 -28.07 -30.72
N LYS A 81 -14.13 -28.64 -29.51
CA LYS A 81 -15.37 -28.95 -28.79
C LYS A 81 -16.11 -27.65 -28.43
N MET A 82 -15.40 -26.67 -27.89
CA MET A 82 -15.96 -25.36 -27.55
C MET A 82 -16.47 -24.61 -28.81
N MET A 83 -15.69 -24.56 -29.89
CA MET A 83 -16.11 -23.88 -31.13
C MET A 83 -17.37 -24.48 -31.76
N ARG A 84 -17.57 -25.79 -31.62
CA ARG A 84 -18.81 -26.45 -32.06
C ARG A 84 -19.97 -26.23 -31.10
N ALA A 85 -19.68 -26.04 -29.82
CA ALA A 85 -20.68 -25.78 -28.78
C ALA A 85 -21.27 -24.37 -28.90
N ASP A 86 -20.42 -23.36 -29.14
CA ASP A 86 -20.80 -21.95 -29.29
C ASP A 86 -21.40 -21.68 -30.66
N ALA A 87 -22.52 -22.34 -30.97
CA ALA A 87 -23.22 -22.19 -32.24
C ALA A 87 -23.68 -20.74 -32.48
N SER A 88 -23.89 -19.97 -31.41
CA SER A 88 -24.23 -18.55 -31.48
C SER A 88 -23.03 -17.63 -31.76
N GLY A 89 -21.78 -18.12 -31.61
CA GLY A 89 -20.57 -17.31 -31.75
C GLY A 89 -20.46 -16.19 -30.70
N SER A 90 -21.11 -16.37 -29.55
CA SER A 90 -21.23 -15.32 -28.53
C SER A 90 -20.03 -15.27 -27.58
N GLY A 91 -19.15 -16.28 -27.63
CA GLY A 91 -18.08 -16.48 -26.65
C GLY A 91 -18.58 -17.01 -25.30
N MET A 92 -19.88 -17.30 -25.17
CA MET A 92 -20.54 -17.73 -23.94
C MET A 92 -21.47 -18.90 -24.23
N LEU A 93 -21.25 -20.05 -23.58
CA LEU A 93 -22.12 -21.21 -23.73
C LEU A 93 -23.32 -21.12 -22.78
N ASN A 94 -24.52 -21.17 -23.34
CA ASN A 94 -25.73 -21.41 -22.56
C ASN A 94 -25.91 -22.91 -22.24
N PHE A 95 -26.90 -23.24 -21.42
CA PHE A 95 -27.11 -24.64 -20.98
C PHE A 95 -27.42 -25.61 -22.14
N LEU A 96 -28.15 -25.17 -23.18
CA LEU A 96 -28.47 -26.01 -24.33
C LEU A 96 -27.23 -26.29 -25.18
N GLU A 97 -26.45 -25.25 -25.49
CA GLU A 97 -25.18 -25.34 -26.20
C GLU A 97 -24.19 -26.26 -25.47
N PHE A 98 -24.11 -26.13 -24.14
CA PHE A 98 -23.32 -27.02 -23.30
C PHE A 98 -23.79 -28.47 -23.38
N CYS A 99 -25.09 -28.74 -23.23
CA CYS A 99 -25.64 -30.09 -23.34
C CYS A 99 -25.36 -30.69 -24.72
N ALA A 100 -25.55 -29.92 -25.79
CA ALA A 100 -25.24 -30.36 -27.16
C ALA A 100 -23.77 -30.76 -27.30
N ALA A 101 -22.86 -29.99 -26.71
CA ALA A 101 -21.43 -30.29 -26.72
C ALA A 101 -21.04 -31.54 -25.92
N GLN A 102 -21.73 -31.83 -24.82
CA GLN A 102 -21.47 -33.04 -24.02
C GLN A 102 -22.09 -34.30 -24.64
N LEU A 103 -23.19 -34.15 -25.38
CA LEU A 103 -23.86 -35.25 -26.07
C LEU A 103 -23.29 -35.50 -27.47
N ALA A 104 -22.60 -34.52 -28.06
CA ALA A 104 -21.92 -34.67 -29.33
C ALA A 104 -20.84 -35.73 -29.22
N LEU A 105 -21.06 -36.86 -29.90
CA LEU A 105 -20.07 -37.91 -30.04
C LEU A 105 -18.83 -37.30 -30.74
N PRO A 106 -17.60 -37.47 -30.19
CA PRO A 106 -16.41 -37.05 -30.90
C PRO A 106 -16.40 -37.75 -32.26
N ASP A 107 -16.17 -36.97 -33.32
CA ASP A 107 -16.14 -37.43 -34.70
C ASP A 107 -15.11 -38.56 -34.78
N GLN A 108 -15.61 -39.79 -34.84
CA GLN A 108 -14.82 -41.00 -34.92
C GLN A 108 -15.17 -41.69 -36.23
N ASP A 109 -14.18 -41.69 -37.12
CA ASP A 109 -14.12 -42.34 -38.44
C ASP A 109 -14.30 -43.87 -38.42
N SER A 110 -14.83 -44.47 -37.35
CA SER A 110 -14.90 -45.94 -37.20
C SER A 110 -16.32 -46.50 -37.41
N VAL A 111 -16.41 -47.41 -38.37
CA VAL A 111 -17.57 -48.08 -38.99
C VAL A 111 -18.49 -48.90 -38.03
N SER A 112 -18.31 -48.82 -36.71
CA SER A 112 -19.17 -49.53 -35.73
C SER A 112 -19.57 -48.62 -34.57
N ARG A 113 -20.67 -47.87 -34.76
CA ARG A 113 -21.21 -46.95 -33.75
C ARG A 113 -22.05 -47.71 -32.73
N LYS A 114 -21.49 -47.97 -31.55
CA LYS A 114 -22.33 -48.24 -30.38
C LYS A 114 -22.81 -46.90 -29.82
N ILE A 115 -24.09 -46.60 -30.03
CA ILE A 115 -24.74 -45.44 -29.40
C ILE A 115 -24.60 -45.59 -27.88
N PRO A 116 -24.08 -44.57 -27.15
CA PRO A 116 -23.95 -44.66 -25.70
C PRO A 116 -25.31 -44.86 -25.04
N SER A 117 -25.39 -45.74 -24.05
CA SER A 117 -26.60 -45.84 -23.24
C SER A 117 -26.75 -44.61 -22.33
N ILE A 118 -27.97 -44.31 -21.87
CA ILE A 118 -28.20 -43.25 -20.87
C ILE A 118 -27.35 -43.49 -19.62
N ALA A 119 -27.21 -44.75 -19.20
CA ALA A 119 -26.40 -45.10 -18.05
C ALA A 119 -24.92 -44.73 -18.24
N ASP A 120 -24.40 -44.88 -19.46
CA ASP A 120 -23.01 -44.50 -19.78
C ASP A 120 -22.83 -42.98 -19.80
N LEU A 121 -23.77 -42.25 -20.39
CA LEU A 121 -23.77 -40.78 -20.38
C LEU A 121 -23.89 -40.22 -18.95
N LEU A 122 -24.78 -40.78 -18.14
CA LEU A 122 -24.96 -40.39 -16.74
C LEU A 122 -23.68 -40.65 -15.93
N ARG A 123 -23.03 -41.80 -16.14
CA ARG A 123 -21.76 -42.15 -15.49
C ARG A 123 -20.64 -41.20 -15.93
N ALA A 124 -20.59 -40.84 -17.21
CA ALA A 124 -19.64 -39.86 -17.74
C ALA A 124 -19.86 -38.48 -17.13
N ALA A 125 -21.09 -37.96 -17.15
CA ALA A 125 -21.43 -36.66 -16.56
C ALA A 125 -21.09 -36.56 -15.07
N LYS A 126 -21.38 -37.62 -14.29
CA LYS A 126 -21.02 -37.68 -12.86
C LYS A 126 -19.50 -37.70 -12.64
N ARG A 127 -18.76 -38.43 -13.48
CA ARG A 127 -17.29 -38.46 -13.43
C ARG A 127 -16.69 -37.09 -13.76
N ASP A 128 -17.17 -36.47 -14.83
CA ASP A 128 -16.72 -35.14 -15.24
C ASP A 128 -17.08 -34.08 -14.20
N LEU A 129 -18.22 -34.21 -13.52
CA LEU A 129 -18.61 -33.32 -12.42
C LEU A 129 -17.61 -33.41 -11.28
N ALA A 130 -17.30 -34.63 -10.82
CA ALA A 130 -16.33 -34.84 -9.75
C ALA A 130 -14.93 -34.33 -10.14
N SER A 131 -14.47 -34.60 -11.36
CA SER A 131 -13.19 -34.10 -11.89
C SER A 131 -13.16 -32.57 -11.93
N THR A 132 -14.21 -31.95 -12.47
CA THR A 132 -14.29 -30.50 -12.62
C THR A 132 -14.33 -29.79 -11.26
N LEU A 133 -15.08 -30.31 -10.29
CA LEU A 133 -15.09 -29.77 -8.93
C LEU A 133 -13.73 -29.91 -8.24
N SER A 134 -13.09 -31.07 -8.39
CA SER A 134 -11.74 -31.28 -7.85
C SER A 134 -10.71 -30.34 -8.48
N GLU A 135 -10.79 -30.12 -9.79
CA GLU A 135 -9.89 -29.19 -10.46
C GLU A 135 -10.16 -27.74 -10.09
N ARG A 136 -11.44 -27.34 -9.96
CA ARG A 136 -11.80 -26.01 -9.43
C ARG A 136 -11.23 -25.77 -8.05
N TRP A 137 -11.24 -26.78 -7.18
CA TRP A 137 -10.60 -26.71 -5.87
C TRP A 137 -9.09 -26.49 -5.99
N ARG A 138 -8.40 -27.23 -6.86
CA ARG A 138 -6.95 -27.05 -7.09
C ARG A 138 -6.58 -25.73 -7.74
N MET A 139 -7.50 -25.14 -8.50
CA MET A 139 -7.30 -23.85 -9.15
C MET A 139 -7.33 -22.67 -8.17
N GLY A 140 -7.73 -22.87 -6.92
CA GLY A 140 -7.68 -21.86 -5.86
C GLY A 140 -9.05 -21.25 -5.52
N ALA A 141 -9.04 -20.33 -4.55
CA ALA A 141 -10.25 -19.79 -3.93
C ALA A 141 -11.20 -19.12 -4.93
N ARG A 142 -10.66 -18.46 -5.96
CA ARG A 142 -11.44 -17.81 -7.02
C ARG A 142 -12.34 -18.78 -7.79
N TYR A 143 -11.95 -20.06 -7.87
CA TYR A 143 -12.64 -21.08 -8.63
C TYR A 143 -13.48 -22.00 -7.73
N SER A 144 -13.24 -22.10 -6.43
CA SER A 144 -14.10 -22.89 -5.53
C SER A 144 -15.53 -22.35 -5.50
N VAL A 145 -16.50 -23.24 -5.76
CA VAL A 145 -17.93 -22.91 -5.68
C VAL A 145 -18.30 -22.57 -4.24
N GLU A 146 -17.80 -23.34 -3.29
CA GLU A 146 -18.10 -23.23 -1.87
C GLU A 146 -17.63 -21.88 -1.31
N ILE A 147 -16.40 -21.46 -1.63
CA ILE A 147 -15.85 -20.17 -1.18
C ILE A 147 -16.66 -19.01 -1.74
N ARG A 148 -17.02 -19.06 -3.03
CA ARG A 148 -17.84 -18.01 -3.66
C ARG A 148 -19.22 -17.93 -3.02
N GLN A 149 -19.86 -19.07 -2.74
CA GLN A 149 -21.16 -19.11 -2.07
C GLN A 149 -21.11 -18.55 -0.64
N GLU A 150 -20.05 -18.84 0.12
CA GLU A 150 -19.89 -18.26 1.45
C GLU A 150 -19.60 -16.75 1.35
N LEU A 151 -18.78 -16.29 0.39
CA LEU A 151 -18.55 -14.87 0.16
C LEU A 151 -19.83 -14.13 -0.28
N GLN A 152 -20.68 -14.72 -1.12
CA GLN A 152 -21.99 -14.16 -1.47
C GLN A 152 -22.89 -14.01 -0.24
N GLN A 153 -22.83 -14.95 0.69
CA GLN A 153 -23.56 -14.90 1.96
C GLN A 153 -22.96 -13.84 2.90
N VAL A 154 -21.64 -13.71 2.97
CA VAL A 154 -20.94 -12.64 3.69
C VAL A 154 -21.35 -11.27 3.15
N PHE A 155 -21.30 -11.08 1.82
CA PHE A 155 -21.77 -9.86 1.15
C PHE A 155 -23.22 -9.54 1.47
N SER A 156 -24.09 -10.56 1.40
CA SER A 156 -25.52 -10.41 1.67
C SER A 156 -25.80 -10.09 3.13
N GLY A 157 -24.97 -10.58 4.06
CA GLY A 157 -24.99 -10.15 5.44
C GLY A 157 -24.59 -8.69 5.54
N TRP A 158 -23.38 -8.33 5.10
CA TRP A 158 -22.80 -7.01 5.37
C TRP A 158 -23.62 -5.82 4.87
N LYS A 159 -24.34 -5.96 3.75
CA LYS A 159 -25.15 -4.90 3.18
C LYS A 159 -26.44 -4.65 3.98
N VAL A 160 -26.94 -3.42 3.95
CA VAL A 160 -28.29 -3.12 4.46
C VAL A 160 -29.33 -3.94 3.72
N GLU A 161 -30.35 -4.42 4.45
CA GLU A 161 -31.45 -5.19 3.86
C GLU A 161 -32.10 -4.43 2.70
N GLY A 162 -32.22 -5.09 1.54
CA GLY A 162 -32.76 -4.50 0.31
C GLY A 162 -31.75 -3.74 -0.56
N ALA A 163 -30.55 -3.41 -0.06
CA ALA A 163 -29.51 -2.79 -0.88
C ALA A 163 -28.93 -3.78 -1.92
N SER A 164 -28.54 -3.30 -3.10
CA SER A 164 -27.83 -4.12 -4.11
C SER A 164 -26.32 -4.13 -3.94
N CYS A 165 -25.77 -3.09 -3.32
CA CYS A 165 -24.34 -2.83 -3.18
C CYS A 165 -23.97 -2.58 -1.71
N LEU A 166 -22.70 -2.74 -1.36
CA LEU A 166 -22.17 -2.32 -0.06
C LEU A 166 -21.86 -0.84 -0.08
N SER A 167 -22.36 -0.12 0.92
CA SER A 167 -21.95 1.26 1.14
C SER A 167 -20.64 1.33 1.96
N PRO A 168 -19.95 2.49 1.98
CA PRO A 168 -18.85 2.73 2.91
C PRO A 168 -19.20 2.49 4.39
N CYS A 169 -20.45 2.75 4.79
CA CYS A 169 -20.91 2.47 6.14
C CYS A 169 -20.96 0.96 6.41
N ASP A 170 -21.45 0.18 5.44
CA ASP A 170 -21.49 -1.30 5.54
C ASP A 170 -20.09 -1.88 5.60
N TRP A 171 -19.16 -1.35 4.79
CA TRP A 171 -17.76 -1.76 4.78
C TRP A 171 -17.07 -1.53 6.13
N VAL A 172 -17.25 -0.36 6.73
CA VAL A 172 -16.67 -0.05 8.06
C VAL A 172 -17.28 -0.91 9.17
N MET A 173 -18.57 -1.23 9.07
CA MET A 173 -19.20 -2.16 10.01
C MET A 173 -18.69 -3.60 9.83
N ALA A 174 -18.52 -4.03 8.58
CA ALA A 174 -17.91 -5.31 8.25
C ALA A 174 -16.48 -5.42 8.77
N ALA A 175 -15.69 -4.35 8.69
CA ALA A 175 -14.32 -4.32 9.19
C ALA A 175 -14.22 -4.69 10.68
N LYS A 176 -15.20 -4.28 11.50
CA LYS A 176 -15.26 -4.66 12.92
C LYS A 176 -15.51 -6.15 13.12
N ILE A 177 -16.36 -6.75 12.28
CA ILE A 177 -16.65 -8.18 12.33
C ILE A 177 -15.39 -8.96 11.94
N VAL A 178 -14.72 -8.53 10.86
CA VAL A 178 -13.48 -9.17 10.41
C VAL A 178 -12.35 -8.97 11.42
N GLU A 179 -12.19 -7.81 12.04
CA GLU A 179 -11.21 -7.58 13.11
C GLU A 179 -11.45 -8.46 14.35
N ALA A 180 -12.70 -8.81 14.65
CA ALA A 180 -13.00 -9.70 15.76
C ALA A 180 -12.68 -11.18 15.45
N GLU A 181 -12.86 -11.61 14.19
CA GLU A 181 -12.78 -13.02 13.80
C GLU A 181 -11.47 -13.43 13.11
N CYS A 182 -10.75 -12.47 12.54
CA CYS A 182 -9.54 -12.67 11.76
C CYS A 182 -8.31 -12.03 12.44
N ASP A 183 -7.12 -12.41 12.01
CA ASP A 183 -5.91 -11.71 12.42
C ASP A 183 -5.86 -10.28 11.84
N ASN A 184 -5.07 -9.41 12.51
CA ASN A 184 -4.97 -8.00 12.13
C ASN A 184 -4.43 -7.78 10.71
N ILE A 185 -3.63 -8.69 10.17
CA ILE A 185 -3.03 -8.57 8.84
C ILE A 185 -4.11 -8.83 7.79
N LEU A 186 -4.83 -9.95 7.91
CA LEU A 186 -5.96 -10.28 7.05
C LEU A 186 -7.07 -9.23 7.16
N SER A 187 -7.41 -8.79 8.37
CA SER A 187 -8.44 -7.76 8.57
C SER A 187 -8.08 -6.45 7.86
N ALA A 188 -6.84 -5.96 8.03
CA ALA A 188 -6.36 -4.76 7.37
C ALA A 188 -6.29 -4.91 5.84
N ARG A 189 -5.88 -6.08 5.34
CA ARG A 189 -5.81 -6.37 3.88
C ARG A 189 -7.19 -6.52 3.26
N TRP A 190 -8.14 -7.12 3.96
CA TRP A 190 -9.47 -7.39 3.42
C TRP A 190 -10.42 -6.21 3.55
N THR A 191 -10.47 -5.56 4.71
CA THR A 191 -11.48 -4.53 5.02
C THR A 191 -10.91 -3.13 5.26
N GLY A 192 -9.63 -2.92 4.96
CA GLY A 192 -9.00 -1.60 5.04
C GLY A 192 -9.56 -0.58 4.03
N GLU A 193 -9.22 0.70 4.24
CA GLU A 193 -9.62 1.79 3.32
C GLU A 193 -9.01 1.66 1.93
N ALA A 194 -7.74 1.23 1.87
CA ALA A 194 -7.08 0.98 0.59
C ALA A 194 -7.72 -0.20 -0.14
N SER A 195 -8.20 -1.19 0.62
CA SER A 195 -8.90 -2.37 0.12
C SER A 195 -10.25 -2.01 -0.49
N PHE A 196 -11.02 -1.11 0.14
CA PHE A 196 -12.24 -0.58 -0.46
C PHE A 196 -11.94 0.10 -1.81
N ALA A 197 -10.91 0.96 -1.86
CA ALA A 197 -10.50 1.66 -3.09
C ALA A 197 -10.06 0.70 -4.22
N GLU A 198 -9.47 -0.43 -3.85
CA GLU A 198 -9.03 -1.47 -4.78
C GLU A 198 -10.21 -2.34 -5.26
N ALA A 199 -11.18 -2.59 -4.37
CA ALA A 199 -12.40 -3.31 -4.67
C ALA A 199 -13.35 -2.51 -5.58
N ASP A 200 -13.47 -1.20 -5.35
CA ASP A 200 -14.31 -0.25 -6.09
C ASP A 200 -13.67 0.07 -7.45
N ARG A 201 -13.87 -0.83 -8.41
CA ARG A 201 -13.20 -0.81 -9.71
C ARG A 201 -13.79 0.30 -10.59
N ASN A 202 -15.09 0.56 -10.48
CA ASN A 202 -15.77 1.59 -11.24
C ASN A 202 -15.64 3.00 -10.59
N ARG A 203 -15.20 3.09 -9.33
CA ARG A 203 -15.02 4.31 -8.53
C ARG A 203 -16.31 5.07 -8.27
N ASP A 204 -17.43 4.38 -8.13
CA ASP A 204 -18.72 4.98 -7.81
C ASP A 204 -18.95 5.15 -6.29
N GLY A 205 -18.01 4.68 -5.46
CA GLY A 205 -18.07 4.78 -4.00
C GLY A 205 -18.99 3.74 -3.35
N LEU A 206 -19.45 2.75 -4.10
CA LEU A 206 -20.19 1.57 -3.67
C LEU A 206 -19.46 0.32 -4.15
N LEU A 207 -19.75 -0.84 -3.55
CA LEU A 207 -19.23 -2.12 -4.06
C LEU A 207 -20.37 -3.02 -4.47
N ASP A 208 -20.43 -3.36 -5.75
CA ASP A 208 -21.33 -4.40 -6.20
C ASP A 208 -20.83 -5.81 -5.80
N LEU A 209 -21.66 -6.82 -6.04
CA LEU A 209 -21.32 -8.19 -5.70
C LEU A 209 -20.11 -8.70 -6.49
N GLU A 210 -19.94 -8.30 -7.75
CA GLU A 210 -18.85 -8.78 -8.60
C GLU A 210 -17.51 -8.17 -8.20
N GLU A 211 -17.49 -6.87 -7.91
CA GLU A 211 -16.39 -6.13 -7.30
C GLU A 211 -15.96 -6.78 -5.99
N PHE A 212 -16.91 -7.01 -5.08
CA PHE A 212 -16.65 -7.67 -3.81
C PHE A 212 -16.09 -9.08 -3.98
N LEU A 213 -16.69 -9.92 -4.83
CA LEU A 213 -16.24 -11.30 -5.04
C LEU A 213 -14.85 -11.34 -5.68
N SER A 214 -14.61 -10.54 -6.72
CA SER A 214 -13.32 -10.51 -7.41
C SER A 214 -12.20 -10.06 -6.46
N PHE A 215 -12.45 -9.02 -5.66
CA PHE A 215 -11.48 -8.54 -4.68
C PHE A 215 -11.26 -9.55 -3.55
N SER A 216 -12.35 -10.01 -2.91
CA SER A 216 -12.27 -10.90 -1.74
C SER A 216 -11.69 -12.26 -2.09
N CYS A 217 -11.99 -12.83 -3.26
CA CYS A 217 -11.34 -14.06 -3.72
C CYS A 217 -9.83 -13.87 -3.85
N GLY A 218 -9.37 -12.71 -4.35
CA GLY A 218 -7.95 -12.40 -4.45
C GLY A 218 -7.26 -12.34 -3.09
N VAL A 219 -7.90 -11.69 -2.11
CA VAL A 219 -7.39 -11.62 -0.73
C VAL A 219 -7.34 -13.00 -0.08
N VAL A 220 -8.38 -13.81 -0.24
CA VAL A 220 -8.43 -15.18 0.30
C VAL A 220 -7.37 -16.07 -0.34
N GLU A 221 -7.18 -15.98 -1.67
CA GLU A 221 -6.16 -16.74 -2.39
C GLU A 221 -4.74 -16.31 -1.99
N GLU A 222 -4.50 -15.01 -1.81
CA GLU A 222 -3.21 -14.47 -1.34
C GLU A 222 -2.88 -14.95 0.09
N PHE A 223 -3.87 -14.97 0.98
CA PHE A 223 -3.63 -15.24 2.40
C PHE A 223 -3.62 -16.74 2.76
N PHE A 224 -4.51 -17.53 2.17
CA PHE A 224 -4.64 -18.96 2.49
C PHE A 224 -3.89 -19.86 1.50
N GLU A 225 -3.39 -19.33 0.39
CA GLU A 225 -2.74 -20.09 -0.68
C GLU A 225 -3.59 -21.30 -1.12
N GLN A 226 -3.20 -22.52 -0.70
CA GLN A 226 -3.89 -23.78 -1.02
C GLN A 226 -4.82 -24.27 0.11
N ASP A 227 -4.81 -23.65 1.30
CA ASP A 227 -5.66 -24.04 2.42
C ASP A 227 -7.09 -23.48 2.30
N LEU A 228 -7.82 -24.00 1.32
CA LEU A 228 -9.22 -23.63 1.08
C LEU A 228 -10.16 -24.04 2.23
N SER A 229 -9.77 -25.06 3.02
CA SER A 229 -10.53 -25.48 4.20
C SER A 229 -10.43 -24.44 5.32
N GLY A 230 -9.23 -23.91 5.57
CA GLY A 230 -9.01 -22.79 6.49
C GLY A 230 -9.78 -21.53 6.05
N ALA A 231 -9.73 -21.22 4.76
CA ALA A 231 -10.50 -20.11 4.18
C ALA A 231 -12.01 -20.27 4.42
N LEU A 232 -12.58 -21.44 4.12
CA LEU A 232 -14.01 -21.71 4.34
C LEU A 232 -14.41 -21.61 5.81
N HIS A 233 -13.57 -22.11 6.72
CA HIS A 233 -13.81 -22.02 8.15
C HIS A 233 -13.85 -20.56 8.62
N MET A 234 -12.90 -19.75 8.17
CA MET A 234 -12.86 -18.31 8.44
C MET A 234 -14.11 -17.60 7.90
N LEU A 235 -14.50 -17.84 6.64
CA LEU A 235 -15.67 -17.21 6.04
C LEU A 235 -16.96 -17.55 6.79
N ARG A 236 -17.11 -18.79 7.24
CA ARG A 236 -18.26 -19.23 8.05
C ARG A 236 -18.31 -18.54 9.41
N LYS A 237 -17.17 -18.31 10.06
CA LYS A 237 -17.10 -17.55 11.32
C LYS A 237 -17.52 -16.09 11.13
N VAL A 238 -16.97 -15.43 10.12
CA VAL A 238 -17.30 -14.04 9.77
C VAL A 238 -18.79 -13.91 9.47
N LYS A 239 -19.34 -14.86 8.71
CA LYS A 239 -20.77 -14.94 8.40
C LYS A 239 -21.65 -15.12 9.65
N SER A 240 -21.27 -16.00 10.58
CA SER A 240 -22.08 -16.28 11.79
C SER A 240 -22.25 -15.09 12.73
N HIS A 241 -21.37 -14.09 12.65
CA HIS A 241 -21.45 -12.88 13.47
C HIS A 241 -22.48 -11.86 12.96
N HIS A 242 -22.95 -12.00 11.72
CA HIS A 242 -23.82 -11.02 11.08
C HIS A 242 -25.23 -10.94 11.70
N ASP A 243 -25.76 -12.05 12.24
CA ASP A 243 -27.13 -12.14 12.74
C ASP A 243 -27.43 -11.22 13.95
N SER A 244 -26.45 -10.46 14.42
CA SER A 244 -26.54 -9.58 15.59
C SER A 244 -26.64 -8.08 15.27
N ARG A 245 -26.72 -7.65 14.00
CA ARG A 245 -26.73 -6.21 13.67
C ARG A 245 -27.96 -5.53 14.30
N PRO A 246 -27.78 -4.65 15.32
CA PRO A 246 -28.91 -3.98 15.93
C PRO A 246 -29.56 -3.05 14.88
N PRO A 247 -30.87 -2.85 14.93
CA PRO A 247 -31.53 -1.88 14.07
C PRO A 247 -30.86 -0.52 14.24
N THR A 248 -30.32 0.03 13.16
CA THR A 248 -29.59 1.29 13.19
C THR A 248 -30.48 2.45 12.78
N LEU A 249 -30.50 3.50 13.60
CA LEU A 249 -31.06 4.78 13.19
C LEU A 249 -30.09 5.45 12.21
N ASN A 250 -30.59 5.85 11.04
CA ASN A 250 -29.80 6.60 10.07
C ASN A 250 -30.03 8.10 10.23
N VAL A 251 -28.94 8.86 10.41
CA VAL A 251 -28.96 10.33 10.47
C VAL A 251 -28.36 10.88 9.18
N LYS A 252 -29.05 11.84 8.55
CA LYS A 252 -28.52 12.58 7.39
C LYS A 252 -27.74 13.79 7.85
N ILE A 253 -26.46 13.84 7.54
CA ILE A 253 -25.55 14.91 7.95
C ILE A 253 -25.07 15.62 6.69
N ALA A 254 -25.35 16.92 6.57
CA ALA A 254 -24.86 17.71 5.45
C ALA A 254 -23.35 17.92 5.59
N VAL A 255 -22.59 17.56 4.55
CA VAL A 255 -21.13 17.70 4.50
C VAL A 255 -20.76 18.80 3.52
N HIS A 256 -19.94 19.74 3.97
CA HIS A 256 -19.46 20.88 3.20
C HIS A 256 -17.93 20.81 3.03
N MET A 257 -17.45 21.17 1.84
CA MET A 257 -16.03 21.19 1.49
C MET A 257 -15.64 22.55 0.90
N PRO A 258 -14.37 22.98 0.99
CA PRO A 258 -13.92 24.23 0.39
C PRO A 258 -14.09 24.20 -1.12
N GLN A 259 -14.43 25.34 -1.73
CA GLN A 259 -14.54 25.48 -3.18
C GLN A 259 -13.18 25.33 -3.89
N ALA A 260 -12.10 25.77 -3.24
CA ALA A 260 -10.73 25.67 -3.74
C ALA A 260 -9.86 24.85 -2.78
N PHE A 261 -9.11 23.89 -3.33
CA PHE A 261 -8.11 23.14 -2.55
C PHE A 261 -6.87 24.03 -2.31
N GLY A 262 -6.37 24.08 -1.07
CA GLY A 262 -5.04 24.64 -0.76
C GLY A 262 -5.00 25.95 0.03
N VAL A 263 -6.13 26.58 0.36
CA VAL A 263 -6.14 27.76 1.24
C VAL A 263 -6.47 27.33 2.67
N PHE A 264 -5.48 27.40 3.56
CA PHE A 264 -5.70 27.26 5.00
C PHE A 264 -6.55 28.43 5.49
N GLN A 265 -7.70 28.15 6.11
CA GLN A 265 -8.57 29.18 6.69
C GLN A 265 -8.83 28.85 8.16
N LEU A 266 -8.58 29.82 9.05
CA LEU A 266 -8.86 29.68 10.47
C LEU A 266 -10.38 29.69 10.73
N PRO A 267 -10.90 28.79 11.58
CA PRO A 267 -12.34 28.62 11.84
C PRO A 267 -13.04 29.91 12.30
N ASN A 268 -12.34 30.79 13.01
CA ASN A 268 -12.92 32.01 13.55
C ASN A 268 -13.27 33.05 12.46
N GLN A 269 -12.74 32.89 11.24
CA GLN A 269 -13.11 33.68 10.06
C GLN A 269 -14.19 33.01 9.20
N ALA A 270 -14.56 31.75 9.49
CA ALA A 270 -15.56 31.00 8.73
C ALA A 270 -17.01 31.51 8.91
N GLN A 271 -17.26 32.38 9.90
CA GLN A 271 -18.59 32.94 10.17
C GLN A 271 -19.16 33.76 8.99
N HIS A 272 -18.32 34.19 8.03
CA HIS A 272 -18.74 34.96 6.85
C HIS A 272 -18.76 34.18 5.52
N LEU A 273 -18.60 32.85 5.53
CA LEU A 273 -18.18 32.10 4.34
C LEU A 273 -19.06 30.87 3.99
N GLU A 274 -20.39 31.00 4.04
CA GLU A 274 -21.24 30.06 3.28
C GLU A 274 -20.87 30.02 1.79
N SER A 275 -20.26 31.11 1.27
CA SER A 275 -19.73 31.18 -0.09
C SER A 275 -18.39 30.47 -0.30
N ALA A 276 -17.57 30.19 0.72
CA ALA A 276 -16.29 29.47 0.53
C ALA A 276 -16.46 27.95 0.53
N TYR A 277 -17.58 27.46 1.05
CA TYR A 277 -17.87 26.05 1.15
C TYR A 277 -18.99 25.66 0.20
N ARG A 278 -18.80 24.58 -0.54
CA ARG A 278 -19.86 23.94 -1.33
C ARG A 278 -20.39 22.74 -0.57
N HIS A 279 -21.70 22.51 -0.70
CA HIS A 279 -22.29 21.24 -0.29
C HIS A 279 -21.63 20.11 -1.10
N ALA A 280 -21.09 19.11 -0.41
CA ALA A 280 -20.40 17.98 -1.00
C ALA A 280 -21.32 16.77 -1.09
N LEU A 281 -21.96 16.39 0.03
CA LEU A 281 -22.91 15.28 0.09
C LEU A 281 -23.78 15.33 1.35
N ASP A 282 -24.89 14.59 1.32
CA ASP A 282 -25.67 14.21 2.50
C ASP A 282 -25.20 12.83 3.00
N LEU A 283 -24.51 12.81 4.13
CA LEU A 283 -23.99 11.58 4.72
C LEU A 283 -25.08 10.88 5.50
N GLU A 284 -25.49 9.69 5.04
CA GLU A 284 -26.34 8.79 5.82
C GLU A 284 -25.47 7.96 6.79
N LEU A 285 -25.53 8.32 8.07
CA LEU A 285 -24.71 7.71 9.12
C LEU A 285 -25.56 6.81 10.04
N PRO A 286 -25.28 5.51 10.11
CA PRO A 286 -25.97 4.62 11.05
C PRO A 286 -25.46 4.81 12.49
N SER A 287 -26.37 4.68 13.45
CA SER A 287 -26.10 4.80 14.89
C SER A 287 -25.08 3.80 15.45
N SER A 288 -24.70 2.78 14.69
CA SER A 288 -23.63 1.83 15.03
C SER A 288 -22.23 2.42 14.86
N ILE A 289 -22.08 3.57 14.21
CA ILE A 289 -20.80 4.27 14.02
C ILE A 289 -20.62 5.26 15.17
N THR A 290 -20.20 4.74 16.32
CA THR A 290 -19.99 5.51 17.55
C THR A 290 -18.54 5.94 17.75
N ARG A 291 -17.59 5.34 17.02
CA ARG A 291 -16.19 5.71 17.10
C ARG A 291 -15.84 6.81 16.11
N LEU A 292 -15.08 7.81 16.56
CA LEU A 292 -14.58 8.87 15.69
C LEU A 292 -13.73 8.30 14.54
N SER A 293 -12.90 7.29 14.81
CA SER A 293 -12.09 6.61 13.77
C SER A 293 -12.96 6.12 12.61
N ASP A 294 -14.03 5.40 12.94
CA ASP A 294 -14.95 4.77 12.00
C ASP A 294 -15.71 5.83 11.20
N PHE A 295 -16.16 6.89 11.88
CA PHE A 295 -16.80 8.03 11.27
C PHE A 295 -15.88 8.73 10.25
N LEU A 296 -14.63 8.99 10.63
CA LEU A 296 -13.63 9.59 9.74
C LEU A 296 -13.28 8.67 8.57
N THR A 297 -13.30 7.34 8.76
CA THR A 297 -13.11 6.37 7.68
C THR A 297 -14.27 6.40 6.70
N VAL A 298 -15.52 6.43 7.17
CA VAL A 298 -16.70 6.57 6.29
C VAL A 298 -16.62 7.86 5.48
N LEU A 299 -16.28 8.98 6.11
CA LEU A 299 -16.09 10.25 5.39
C LEU A 299 -15.03 10.15 4.29
N ARG A 300 -13.89 9.50 4.58
CA ARG A 300 -12.82 9.30 3.58
C ARG A 300 -13.31 8.53 2.37
N LEU A 301 -13.98 7.42 2.61
CA LEU A 301 -14.49 6.56 1.55
C LEU A 301 -15.56 7.28 0.72
N LYS A 302 -16.54 7.92 1.37
CA LYS A 302 -17.63 8.65 0.70
C LYS A 302 -17.16 9.84 -0.13
N LEU A 303 -16.07 10.50 0.28
CA LEU A 303 -15.53 11.67 -0.41
C LEU A 303 -14.39 11.32 -1.38
N GLY A 304 -14.01 10.04 -1.51
CA GLY A 304 -12.86 9.62 -2.29
C GLY A 304 -11.52 10.18 -1.74
N LEU A 305 -11.47 10.54 -0.46
CA LEU A 305 -10.30 11.11 0.23
C LEU A 305 -9.40 10.02 0.82
N ILE A 306 -9.28 8.90 0.11
CA ILE A 306 -8.50 7.74 0.55
C ILE A 306 -7.02 8.12 0.56
N ARG A 307 -6.33 7.83 1.66
CA ARG A 307 -4.95 8.31 1.94
C ARG A 307 -4.83 9.84 1.98
N MET A 308 -5.89 10.56 2.33
CA MET A 308 -5.81 12.00 2.63
C MET A 308 -6.02 12.24 4.13
N TRP A 309 -5.35 13.24 4.68
CA TRP A 309 -5.72 13.89 5.94
C TRP A 309 -6.69 15.03 5.67
N PHE A 310 -7.57 15.29 6.63
CA PHE A 310 -8.46 16.44 6.66
C PHE A 310 -8.88 16.70 8.11
N ALA A 311 -9.23 17.94 8.40
CA ALA A 311 -9.85 18.34 9.65
C ALA A 311 -11.38 18.40 9.46
N VAL A 312 -12.12 17.99 10.49
CA VAL A 312 -13.58 17.97 10.48
C VAL A 312 -14.11 18.89 11.56
N PHE A 313 -14.90 19.87 11.17
CA PHE A 313 -15.55 20.81 12.07
C PHE A 313 -17.04 20.49 12.17
N TRP A 314 -17.51 20.32 13.39
CA TRP A 314 -18.88 20.01 13.75
C TRP A 314 -19.64 21.28 14.10
N GLN A 315 -20.74 21.56 13.40
CA GLN A 315 -21.59 22.68 13.75
C GLN A 315 -22.54 22.27 14.88
N SER A 316 -22.23 22.72 16.10
CA SER A 316 -23.07 22.49 17.26
C SER A 316 -24.33 23.37 17.19
N PRO A 317 -25.52 22.87 17.58
CA PRO A 317 -26.72 23.68 17.70
C PRO A 317 -26.53 24.67 18.86
N GLY A 318 -26.02 25.85 18.57
CA GLY A 318 -25.78 26.90 19.55
C GLY A 318 -27.08 27.37 20.20
N ARG A 319 -27.02 27.75 21.48
CA ARG A 319 -28.11 28.47 22.17
C ARG A 319 -28.20 29.96 21.78
N SER A 320 -27.26 30.43 20.94
CA SER A 320 -27.08 31.79 20.46
C SER A 320 -27.28 31.83 18.93
N MET A 321 -27.58 33.01 18.36
CA MET A 321 -27.61 33.25 16.90
C MET A 321 -26.28 32.93 16.20
N GLU A 322 -25.17 32.80 16.96
CA GLU A 322 -23.86 32.48 16.41
C GLU A 322 -23.66 30.97 16.22
N LYS A 323 -23.37 30.56 14.98
CA LYS A 323 -22.97 29.19 14.63
C LYS A 323 -21.60 28.88 15.26
N HIS A 324 -21.55 27.96 16.21
CA HIS A 324 -20.30 27.48 16.80
C HIS A 324 -19.77 26.27 16.03
N LEU A 325 -18.49 26.30 15.65
CA LEU A 325 -17.81 25.20 14.98
C LEU A 325 -16.80 24.54 15.92
N ASP A 326 -17.02 23.28 16.25
CA ASP A 326 -16.15 22.48 17.10
C ASP A 326 -15.26 21.57 16.25
N LEU A 327 -13.94 21.66 16.39
CA LEU A 327 -13.04 20.68 15.76
C LEU A 327 -13.28 19.30 16.36
N LEU A 328 -13.59 18.31 15.52
CA LEU A 328 -13.66 16.92 15.96
C LEU A 328 -12.27 16.40 16.31
N SER A 329 -12.08 16.05 17.58
CA SER A 329 -10.89 15.45 18.14
C SER A 329 -11.23 14.17 18.89
N PRO A 330 -10.26 13.30 19.21
CA PRO A 330 -10.50 12.10 20.01
C PRO A 330 -11.20 12.39 21.35
N GLU A 331 -10.98 13.56 21.93
CA GLU A 331 -11.55 13.96 23.23
C GLU A 331 -13.03 14.32 23.15
N ASN A 332 -13.49 14.97 22.07
CA ASN A 332 -14.88 15.44 21.94
C ASN A 332 -15.72 14.67 20.91
N GLY A 333 -15.10 14.01 19.93
CA GLY A 333 -15.80 13.50 18.75
C GLY A 333 -16.76 12.36 19.07
N HIS A 334 -16.37 11.46 19.97
CA HIS A 334 -17.25 10.40 20.45
C HIS A 334 -18.49 10.96 21.15
N LYS A 335 -18.30 11.98 21.99
CA LYS A 335 -19.40 12.62 22.73
C LYS A 335 -20.38 13.30 21.76
N LEU A 336 -19.87 14.06 20.79
CA LEU A 336 -20.69 14.74 19.78
C LEU A 336 -21.48 13.75 18.90
N LEU A 337 -20.87 12.63 18.50
CA LEU A 337 -21.55 11.57 17.76
C LEU A 337 -22.69 10.94 18.60
N HIS A 338 -22.42 10.60 19.87
CA HIS A 338 -23.44 10.08 20.77
C HIS A 338 -24.61 11.05 21.00
N GLU A 339 -24.31 12.32 21.28
CA GLU A 339 -25.34 13.36 21.45
C GLU A 339 -26.22 13.51 20.20
N THR A 340 -25.63 13.35 19.02
CA THR A 340 -26.34 13.42 17.74
C THR A 340 -27.30 12.26 17.57
N PHE A 341 -26.86 11.03 17.84
CA PHE A 341 -27.74 9.87 17.76
C PHE A 341 -28.82 9.87 18.86
N ASP A 342 -28.48 10.29 20.07
CA ASP A 342 -29.44 10.44 21.16
C ASP A 342 -30.51 11.49 20.85
N GLY A 343 -30.10 12.61 20.25
CA GLY A 343 -30.99 13.66 19.76
C GLY A 343 -31.93 13.12 18.67
N ALA A 344 -31.38 12.42 17.68
CA ALA A 344 -32.15 11.83 16.60
C ALA A 344 -33.16 10.78 17.09
N ALA A 345 -32.77 9.96 18.08
CA ALA A 345 -33.62 8.94 18.68
C ALA A 345 -34.81 9.53 19.45
N LYS A 346 -34.63 10.71 20.09
CA LYS A 346 -35.69 11.41 20.85
C LYS A 346 -36.75 12.08 19.97
N LYS A 347 -36.58 12.09 18.63
CA LYS A 347 -37.51 12.51 17.55
C LYS A 347 -38.09 13.93 17.61
N THR A 348 -38.05 14.66 18.72
CA THR A 348 -38.68 15.98 18.86
C THR A 348 -37.69 17.10 18.56
N GLY A 349 -37.85 17.73 17.39
CA GLY A 349 -37.09 18.93 17.00
C GLY A 349 -35.61 18.69 16.69
N PHE A 350 -35.20 17.46 16.41
CA PHE A 350 -33.81 17.15 16.05
C PHE A 350 -33.45 17.80 14.70
N VAL A 351 -32.47 18.70 14.73
CA VAL A 351 -31.83 19.24 13.54
C VAL A 351 -30.49 18.54 13.41
N ALA A 352 -30.30 17.83 12.29
CA ALA A 352 -29.04 17.15 12.06
C ALA A 352 -27.89 18.16 11.95
N PRO A 353 -26.73 17.86 12.55
CA PRO A 353 -25.59 18.75 12.49
C PRO A 353 -25.08 18.87 11.06
N THR A 354 -24.44 20.01 10.78
CA THR A 354 -23.71 20.23 9.53
C THR A 354 -22.21 20.08 9.82
N ILE A 355 -21.49 19.48 8.87
CA ILE A 355 -20.07 19.23 8.99
C ILE A 355 -19.31 19.99 7.92
N TYR A 356 -18.19 20.59 8.31
CA TYR A 356 -17.29 21.30 7.41
C TYR A 356 -15.94 20.58 7.40
N ILE A 357 -15.47 20.23 6.21
CA ILE A 357 -14.19 19.58 6.00
C ILE A 357 -13.20 20.62 5.48
N THR A 358 -11.99 20.61 6.01
CA THR A 358 -10.92 21.56 5.62
C THR A 358 -9.56 20.85 5.73
N ASN A 359 -8.49 21.52 5.28
CA ASN A 359 -7.11 21.04 5.33
C ASN A 359 -6.89 19.68 4.64
N ILE A 360 -7.57 19.46 3.52
CA ILE A 360 -7.46 18.22 2.75
C ILE A 360 -6.08 18.15 2.10
N ARG A 361 -5.32 17.10 2.43
CA ARG A 361 -3.97 16.90 1.91
C ARG A 361 -3.59 15.43 1.88
N PRO A 362 -2.63 15.01 1.04
CA PRO A 362 -2.10 13.65 1.08
C PRO A 362 -1.62 13.25 2.48
N LYS A 363 -1.99 12.05 2.90
CA LYS A 363 -1.42 11.39 4.08
C LYS A 363 0.07 11.24 3.83
N ALA A 364 0.87 12.00 4.59
CA ALA A 364 2.31 11.75 4.67
C ALA A 364 2.46 10.25 4.90
N PHE A 365 3.14 9.56 3.97
CA PHE A 365 3.25 8.10 3.97
C PHE A 365 3.56 7.65 5.39
N GLN A 366 2.56 7.02 6.02
CA GLN A 366 2.62 6.65 7.41
C GLN A 366 3.75 5.61 7.52
N LEU A 367 4.90 6.02 8.03
CA LEU A 367 5.94 5.08 8.43
C LEU A 367 5.38 4.34 9.65
N GLN A 368 4.93 3.10 9.41
CA GLN A 368 4.45 2.14 10.39
C GLN A 368 5.33 2.12 11.64
N GLU A 369 4.73 1.89 12.81
CA GLU A 369 5.45 1.38 13.96
C GLU A 369 5.83 -0.07 13.65
N VAL A 370 7.04 -0.25 13.12
CA VAL A 370 7.61 -1.56 12.84
C VAL A 370 8.35 -2.00 14.08
N LEU A 371 7.95 -3.12 14.69
CA LEU A 371 8.87 -3.92 15.50
C LEU A 371 10.02 -4.33 14.56
N CYS A 372 11.22 -3.78 14.76
CA CYS A 372 12.40 -3.91 13.87
C CYS A 372 12.92 -5.35 13.69
N GLN A 373 12.10 -6.26 13.20
CA GLN A 373 12.54 -7.56 12.68
C GLN A 373 12.10 -7.81 11.24
N GLU A 374 11.04 -7.16 10.71
CA GLU A 374 10.50 -7.58 9.39
C GLU A 374 10.37 -6.51 8.28
N LEU A 375 10.79 -5.27 8.49
CA LEU A 375 10.73 -4.24 7.41
C LEU A 375 12.10 -3.65 7.04
N GLU A 376 13.12 -4.48 6.87
CA GLU A 376 14.40 -4.08 6.23
C GLU A 376 15.06 -5.20 5.39
N LEU A 377 14.30 -5.95 4.59
CA LEU A 377 14.93 -6.90 3.64
C LEU A 377 15.55 -6.25 2.39
N ASN A 378 15.51 -4.91 2.22
CA ASN A 378 16.07 -4.24 1.04
C ASN A 378 16.99 -3.04 1.30
N THR A 379 17.24 -2.68 2.56
CA THR A 379 18.27 -1.70 2.95
C THR A 379 19.25 -2.37 3.92
N LEU A 380 20.52 -2.50 3.53
CA LEU A 380 21.60 -3.13 4.31
C LEU A 380 22.02 -2.33 5.57
N ARG A 381 21.08 -1.84 6.37
CA ARG A 381 21.35 -1.17 7.65
C ARG A 381 20.31 -1.66 8.65
N VAL A 382 20.72 -2.35 9.71
CA VAL A 382 19.87 -2.55 10.89
C VAL A 382 19.81 -1.20 11.61
N GLN A 383 18.70 -0.48 11.51
CA GLN A 383 18.48 0.69 12.37
C GLN A 383 18.03 0.21 13.76
N THR A 384 18.96 0.17 14.73
CA THR A 384 18.64 -0.07 16.14
C THR A 384 18.25 1.24 16.81
N GLY A 385 17.01 1.40 17.28
CA GLY A 385 16.62 2.58 18.08
C GLY A 385 15.11 2.81 18.19
N THR A 386 14.72 3.70 19.11
CA THR A 386 13.33 4.16 19.28
C THR A 386 13.04 5.32 18.32
N ARG A 387 11.98 5.19 17.52
CA ARG A 387 11.55 6.24 16.60
C ARG A 387 10.43 7.08 17.19
N TRP A 388 10.52 8.39 17.03
CA TRP A 388 9.50 9.34 17.44
C TRP A 388 9.04 10.13 16.22
N CYS A 389 7.73 10.33 16.09
CA CYS A 389 7.14 11.10 15.00
C CYS A 389 6.44 12.34 15.56
N VAL A 390 6.60 13.46 14.87
CA VAL A 390 5.95 14.73 15.21
C VAL A 390 4.75 14.93 14.30
N ASP A 391 3.55 14.98 14.89
CA ASP A 391 2.34 15.45 14.20
C ASP A 391 2.29 16.97 14.28
N TRP A 392 2.55 17.61 13.14
CA TRP A 392 2.66 19.06 13.01
C TRP A 392 1.34 19.79 13.25
N GLU A 393 0.18 19.16 13.02
CA GLU A 393 -1.11 19.85 13.15
C GLU A 393 -1.69 19.81 14.55
N LEU A 394 -1.50 18.73 15.31
CA LEU A 394 -1.85 18.70 16.74
C LEU A 394 -1.09 19.78 17.54
N GLN A 395 0.05 20.25 17.02
CA GLN A 395 0.88 21.28 17.65
C GLN A 395 0.52 22.70 17.21
N LEU A 396 0.14 22.90 15.96
CA LEU A 396 -0.32 24.20 15.45
C LEU A 396 -1.78 24.48 15.87
N LEU A 397 -2.63 23.46 15.99
CA LEU A 397 -4.04 23.56 16.39
C LEU A 397 -4.25 23.36 17.89
N GLY A 398 -3.22 22.89 18.62
CA GLY A 398 -3.26 22.71 20.06
C GLY A 398 -3.51 24.06 20.74
N SER A 399 -4.57 24.13 21.56
CA SER A 399 -4.93 25.32 22.35
C SER A 399 -3.67 25.96 22.96
N ALA A 400 -3.64 27.29 23.05
CA ALA A 400 -2.52 28.12 23.53
C ALA A 400 -1.82 27.66 24.83
N ARG A 401 -2.34 26.64 25.53
CA ARG A 401 -1.83 26.01 26.75
C ARG A 401 -0.83 24.86 26.54
N SER A 402 -0.65 24.30 25.33
CA SER A 402 0.30 23.20 25.09
C SER A 402 1.24 23.48 23.91
N ARG A 403 1.98 24.60 23.98
CA ARG A 403 2.97 25.01 22.94
C ARG A 403 4.23 24.14 22.85
N PHE A 404 4.27 22.98 23.52
CA PHE A 404 5.43 22.10 23.53
C PHE A 404 5.00 20.68 23.19
N ILE A 405 5.73 20.07 22.26
CA ILE A 405 5.72 18.61 22.10
C ILE A 405 6.04 18.02 23.48
N LYS A 406 5.17 17.18 24.04
CA LYS A 406 5.55 16.32 25.17
C LYS A 406 6.47 15.21 24.64
N CYS A 407 7.64 15.59 24.14
CA CYS A 407 8.73 14.66 23.96
C CYS A 407 9.11 14.12 25.35
N PRO A 408 9.58 12.86 25.44
CA PRO A 408 10.23 12.37 26.65
C PRO A 408 11.25 13.40 27.10
N ARG A 409 11.14 13.84 28.36
CA ARG A 409 12.04 14.88 28.86
C ARG A 409 13.49 14.40 28.83
N ASP A 410 13.72 13.10 29.10
CA ASP A 410 15.05 12.53 29.26
C ASP A 410 15.35 11.46 28.20
N PHE A 411 16.08 11.82 27.15
CA PHE A 411 16.67 10.88 26.21
C PHE A 411 18.01 10.40 26.73
N ARG A 412 18.26 9.09 26.75
CA ARG A 412 19.57 8.52 27.11
C ARG A 412 20.16 7.82 25.90
N ILE A 413 21.37 8.22 25.50
CA ILE A 413 22.12 7.59 24.41
C ILE A 413 23.55 7.29 24.89
N ALA A 414 24.24 6.34 24.27
CA ALA A 414 25.65 6.09 24.57
C ALA A 414 26.58 6.99 23.75
N VAL A 415 27.84 7.16 24.19
CA VAL A 415 28.90 7.70 23.34
C VAL A 415 29.04 6.83 22.08
N GLY A 416 28.93 7.45 20.91
CA GLY A 416 28.93 6.79 19.60
C GLY A 416 27.54 6.59 18.98
N ASP A 417 26.46 6.66 19.78
CA ASP A 417 25.09 6.61 19.27
C ASP A 417 24.72 7.90 18.55
N SER A 418 23.72 7.82 17.67
CA SER A 418 23.23 8.96 16.90
C SER A 418 21.75 9.22 17.11
N ILE A 419 21.38 10.49 17.24
CA ILE A 419 20.02 10.99 17.09
C ILE A 419 19.85 11.46 15.65
N VAL A 420 18.82 10.93 14.99
CA VAL A 420 18.51 11.23 13.59
C VAL A 420 17.14 11.89 13.53
N ILE A 421 17.10 13.15 13.10
CA ILE A 421 15.85 13.86 12.79
C ILE A 421 15.66 13.80 11.28
N SER A 422 14.65 13.05 10.83
CA SER A 422 14.29 13.02 9.41
C SER A 422 13.58 14.30 9.04
N LEU A 423 14.07 14.97 7.99
CA LEU A 423 13.54 16.22 7.50
C LEU A 423 12.66 15.99 6.28
N PRO A 424 11.66 16.86 6.06
CA PRO A 424 10.93 16.90 4.80
C PRO A 424 11.84 17.17 3.59
N PRO A 425 11.41 16.83 2.37
CA PRO A 425 12.18 17.05 1.15
C PRO A 425 12.55 18.53 0.96
N GLU A 426 13.71 18.82 0.36
CA GLU A 426 14.18 20.20 0.12
C GLU A 426 13.19 21.05 -0.70
N GLU A 427 12.42 20.41 -1.57
CA GLU A 427 11.38 21.03 -2.39
C GLU A 427 10.27 21.71 -1.55
N THR A 428 10.17 21.36 -0.27
CA THR A 428 9.24 22.02 0.67
C THR A 428 9.71 23.40 1.14
N GLY A 429 10.93 23.82 0.81
CA GLY A 429 11.47 25.14 1.18
C GLY A 429 11.62 25.37 2.69
N ILE A 430 11.57 24.31 3.49
CA ILE A 430 11.70 24.38 4.95
C ILE A 430 13.16 24.62 5.33
N VAL A 431 13.39 25.69 6.09
CA VAL A 431 14.66 26.03 6.70
C VAL A 431 14.76 25.35 8.06
N VAL A 432 15.90 24.71 8.34
CA VAL A 432 16.09 23.99 9.60
C VAL A 432 17.23 24.62 10.39
N LYS A 433 16.96 25.00 11.64
CA LYS A 433 17.96 25.51 12.58
C LYS A 433 17.99 24.58 13.79
N ALA A 434 19.17 24.10 14.17
CA ALA A 434 19.34 23.31 15.38
C ALA A 434 20.12 24.11 16.41
N TYR A 435 19.58 24.19 17.63
CA TYR A 435 20.21 24.84 18.77
C TYR A 435 20.57 23.78 19.80
N MET A 436 21.79 23.86 20.31
CA MET A 436 22.32 22.88 21.23
C MET A 436 22.96 23.61 22.42
N GLY A 437 22.75 23.11 23.63
CA GLY A 437 23.46 23.64 24.79
C GLY A 437 24.97 23.35 24.72
N ASP A 438 25.78 24.23 25.32
CA ASP A 438 27.25 24.25 25.25
C ASP A 438 27.98 23.04 25.91
N GLY A 439 27.24 22.03 26.36
CA GLY A 439 27.80 20.84 27.01
C GLY A 439 28.73 20.03 26.10
N GLY A 440 28.61 20.19 24.77
CA GLY A 440 29.42 19.46 23.77
C GLY A 440 29.24 17.93 23.82
N ALA A 441 28.22 17.44 24.52
CA ALA A 441 27.94 16.01 24.64
C ALA A 441 27.54 15.40 23.29
N LEU A 442 26.92 16.21 22.43
CA LEU A 442 26.53 15.86 21.06
C LEU A 442 27.38 16.62 20.03
N SER A 443 27.58 16.03 18.86
CA SER A 443 28.23 16.67 17.73
C SER A 443 27.40 17.82 17.17
N LYS A 444 28.06 18.77 16.48
CA LYS A 444 27.35 19.70 15.59
C LYS A 444 26.42 18.92 14.64
N PRO A 445 25.25 19.49 14.27
CA PRO A 445 24.34 18.86 13.34
C PRO A 445 25.04 18.63 12.00
N SER A 446 24.93 17.43 11.47
CA SER A 446 25.32 17.13 10.09
C SER A 446 24.08 16.87 9.24
N ILE A 447 23.99 17.52 8.08
CA ILE A 447 22.93 17.25 7.11
C ILE A 447 23.44 16.14 6.20
N GLU A 448 22.79 14.98 6.27
CA GLU A 448 22.98 13.89 5.32
C GLU A 448 21.86 13.94 4.26
N GLN A 449 22.24 14.05 2.99
CA GLN A 449 21.35 13.74 1.87
C GLN A 449 21.59 12.28 1.47
N VAL A 450 20.58 11.44 1.65
CA VAL A 450 20.64 10.02 1.33
C VAL A 450 20.01 9.82 -0.03
N GLN A 451 20.84 9.62 -1.07
CA GLN A 451 20.36 9.20 -2.38
C GLN A 451 20.42 7.68 -2.48
N VAL A 452 19.24 7.05 -2.57
CA VAL A 452 19.14 5.62 -2.84
C VAL A 452 19.24 5.42 -4.35
N GLN A 453 20.36 4.92 -4.86
CA GLN A 453 20.47 4.57 -6.28
C GLN A 453 20.12 3.09 -6.49
N LYS A 454 19.16 2.80 -7.37
CA LYS A 454 18.90 1.42 -7.85
C LYS A 454 20.06 0.97 -8.73
N GLY A 455 20.92 0.08 -8.22
CA GLY A 455 21.99 -0.52 -9.00
C GLY A 455 21.45 -1.50 -10.06
N LYS A 456 22.24 -1.75 -11.11
CA LYS A 456 21.91 -2.58 -12.29
C LYS A 456 21.61 -4.07 -12.01
N ARG A 457 21.57 -4.52 -10.75
CA ARG A 457 21.31 -5.92 -10.35
C ARG A 457 20.39 -6.04 -9.12
N GLY A 458 19.50 -5.07 -8.90
CA GLY A 458 18.64 -5.06 -7.71
C GLY A 458 19.33 -4.70 -6.40
N LYS A 459 20.68 -4.70 -6.35
CA LYS A 459 21.44 -4.13 -5.23
C LYS A 459 21.36 -2.61 -5.26
N GLN A 460 20.75 -2.02 -4.25
CA GLN A 460 20.74 -0.58 -4.05
C GLN A 460 22.09 -0.12 -3.47
N VAL A 461 22.65 0.95 -4.02
CA VAL A 461 23.85 1.61 -3.50
C VAL A 461 23.39 2.90 -2.83
N ILE A 462 23.68 3.04 -1.54
CA ILE A 462 23.40 4.25 -0.78
C ILE A 462 24.62 5.15 -0.87
N GLN A 463 24.46 6.33 -1.47
CA GLN A 463 25.49 7.37 -1.48
C GLN A 463 25.06 8.48 -0.50
N ALA A 464 25.83 8.66 0.57
CA ALA A 464 25.66 9.81 1.46
C ALA A 464 26.38 11.01 0.86
N LEU A 465 25.63 12.08 0.59
CA LEU A 465 26.19 13.37 0.23
C LEU A 465 26.22 14.23 1.49
N SER A 466 27.42 14.53 2.00
CA SER A 466 27.58 15.35 3.21
C SER A 466 27.65 16.83 2.85
N GLY A 467 26.69 17.61 3.33
CA GLY A 467 26.67 19.07 3.27
C GLY A 467 26.84 19.66 4.67
N GLY A 468 27.79 20.59 4.85
CA GLY A 468 27.93 21.31 6.11
C GLY A 468 26.81 22.34 6.30
N VAL A 469 26.27 22.46 7.51
CA VAL A 469 25.36 23.56 7.86
C VAL A 469 26.19 24.83 8.03
N ALA A 470 25.87 25.89 7.28
CA ALA A 470 26.58 27.15 7.39
C ALA A 470 26.12 27.91 8.65
N ASP A 471 27.06 28.19 9.57
CA ASP A 471 26.85 29.11 10.69
C ASP A 471 26.81 30.54 10.12
N GLY A 472 25.62 31.15 10.03
CA GLY A 472 25.44 32.52 9.57
C GLY A 472 25.86 33.53 10.64
N ALA A 473 27.13 33.93 10.63
CA ALA A 473 27.64 35.11 11.35
C ALA A 473 27.97 36.23 10.36
N ALA A 474 27.34 37.39 10.55
CA ALA A 474 27.54 38.58 9.73
C ALA A 474 28.99 39.10 9.81
N GLY A 475 29.61 39.34 8.66
CA GLY A 475 30.95 39.93 8.57
C GLY A 475 31.29 40.32 7.15
N ALA A 476 31.29 41.63 6.88
CA ALA A 476 31.63 42.25 5.61
C ALA A 476 33.11 42.02 5.23
N ALA A 477 33.36 41.55 4.01
CA ALA A 477 34.53 41.90 3.21
C ALA A 477 34.32 41.37 1.78
N GLY A 478 34.32 42.29 0.82
CA GLY A 478 34.20 41.98 -0.59
C GLY A 478 35.44 41.26 -1.14
N ASN A 479 35.20 40.43 -2.14
CA ASN A 479 36.17 40.17 -3.20
C ASN A 479 35.42 39.85 -4.49
N GLU A 480 35.63 40.71 -5.49
CA GLU A 480 35.23 40.52 -6.88
C GLU A 480 35.75 39.19 -7.42
N LEU A 481 34.87 38.40 -8.03
CA LEU A 481 35.24 37.29 -8.90
C LEU A 481 34.89 37.67 -10.34
N VAL A 482 35.94 37.95 -11.11
CA VAL A 482 35.91 38.10 -12.57
C VAL A 482 35.45 36.79 -13.23
N PRO A 483 34.47 36.79 -14.13
CA PRO A 483 34.06 35.58 -14.83
C PRO A 483 35.06 35.21 -15.93
N LYS A 484 35.61 34.00 -15.85
CA LYS A 484 36.44 33.40 -16.90
C LYS A 484 35.52 32.75 -17.94
N ALA A 485 35.65 33.18 -19.21
CA ALA A 485 34.88 32.68 -20.34
C ALA A 485 35.10 31.17 -20.59
N PRO A 486 34.09 30.43 -21.08
CA PRO A 486 34.23 29.01 -21.41
C PRO A 486 34.97 28.83 -22.74
N ALA A 487 35.90 27.88 -22.77
CA ALA A 487 36.60 27.46 -23.99
C ALA A 487 35.73 26.51 -24.81
N ASP A 488 35.76 26.69 -26.14
CA ASP A 488 35.02 25.91 -27.14
C ASP A 488 35.40 24.41 -27.16
N PRO A 489 34.44 23.50 -27.40
CA PRO A 489 34.73 22.08 -27.61
C PRO A 489 35.07 21.77 -29.08
N LYS A 490 36.16 21.02 -29.28
CA LYS A 490 36.53 20.40 -30.58
C LYS A 490 35.53 19.29 -30.99
N PRO A 491 35.28 19.09 -32.30
CA PRO A 491 34.27 18.15 -32.79
C PRO A 491 34.83 16.75 -33.15
N ALA A 492 33.89 15.83 -33.41
CA ALA A 492 33.99 14.46 -33.95
C ALA A 492 33.94 13.34 -32.87
N ASN A 493 33.11 12.30 -32.94
CA ASN A 493 32.59 11.55 -34.09
C ASN A 493 31.16 11.02 -33.89
N LYS A 494 30.41 10.94 -35.00
CA LYS A 494 29.05 10.37 -35.13
C LYS A 494 29.06 8.83 -35.10
N ARG A 495 28.12 8.22 -34.37
CA ARG A 495 27.52 6.89 -34.67
C ARG A 495 26.09 6.80 -34.10
N PRO A 496 25.21 5.95 -34.67
CA PRO A 496 23.77 6.23 -34.74
C PRO A 496 22.98 5.77 -33.52
N GLN A 497 21.80 6.38 -33.42
CA GLN A 497 20.75 6.25 -32.42
C GLN A 497 20.33 4.80 -32.12
N SER A 498 20.19 4.47 -30.84
CA SER A 498 19.12 3.61 -30.35
C SER A 498 18.29 4.42 -29.34
N GLY A 499 17.09 4.79 -29.75
CA GLY A 499 16.14 5.54 -28.93
C GLY A 499 15.56 4.65 -27.84
N VAL A 500 16.14 4.71 -26.64
CA VAL A 500 15.47 4.31 -25.41
C VAL A 500 15.39 5.56 -24.54
N SER A 501 14.20 6.13 -24.44
CA SER A 501 13.90 7.23 -23.52
C SER A 501 14.03 6.71 -22.09
N HIS A 502 15.20 6.91 -21.48
CA HIS A 502 15.35 6.75 -20.04
C HIS A 502 14.65 7.92 -19.36
N ARG A 503 13.36 7.76 -19.06
CA ARG A 503 12.69 8.52 -18.00
C ARG A 503 13.36 8.11 -16.68
N THR A 504 14.43 8.79 -16.31
CA THR A 504 15.04 8.66 -14.98
C THR A 504 14.04 9.27 -14.00
N ALA A 505 13.20 8.44 -13.38
CA ALA A 505 12.42 8.86 -12.23
C ALA A 505 13.40 9.46 -11.21
N ARG A 506 13.25 10.75 -10.88
CA ARG A 506 14.03 11.37 -9.82
C ARG A 506 13.69 10.63 -8.53
N LEU A 507 14.64 9.88 -8.00
CA LEU A 507 14.48 9.15 -6.75
C LEU A 507 14.42 10.18 -5.62
N HIS A 508 13.50 9.98 -4.66
CA HIS A 508 13.38 10.84 -3.49
C HIS A 508 14.69 10.88 -2.71
N VAL A 509 15.18 12.08 -2.42
CA VAL A 509 16.35 12.32 -1.56
C VAL A 509 15.83 12.54 -0.15
N ASP A 510 16.12 11.61 0.75
CA ASP A 510 15.82 11.78 2.18
C ASP A 510 16.85 12.74 2.80
N ARG A 511 16.37 13.82 3.41
CA ARG A 511 17.21 14.74 4.20
C ARG A 511 17.14 14.37 5.67
N ARG A 512 18.28 14.33 6.35
CA ARG A 512 18.35 13.97 7.78
C ARG A 512 19.33 14.87 8.51
N LEU A 513 18.97 15.32 9.71
CA LEU A 513 19.92 15.88 10.67
C LEU A 513 20.42 14.77 11.57
N VAL A 514 21.73 14.61 11.64
CA VAL A 514 22.39 13.60 12.47
C VAL A 514 23.22 14.29 13.55
N PHE A 515 22.96 13.92 14.80
CA PHE A 515 23.70 14.32 16.00
C PHE A 515 24.32 13.08 16.63
N VAL A 516 25.62 13.08 16.91
CA VAL A 516 26.32 11.91 17.48
C VAL A 516 26.74 12.22 18.91
N GLY A 517 26.53 11.29 19.85
CA GLY A 517 27.06 11.36 21.20
C GLY A 517 28.59 11.32 21.19
N GLN A 518 29.26 12.43 21.47
CA GLN A 518 30.72 12.55 21.41
C GLN A 518 31.39 12.29 22.77
N LYS A 519 30.78 12.76 23.85
CA LYS A 519 31.30 12.62 25.22
C LYS A 519 30.17 12.54 26.22
N GLU A 520 30.47 11.97 27.37
CA GLU A 520 29.55 11.91 28.50
C GLU A 520 29.09 13.33 28.90
N GLY A 521 27.80 13.49 29.15
CA GLY A 521 27.23 14.76 29.56
C GLY A 521 25.77 14.91 29.16
N THR A 522 25.18 16.03 29.57
CA THR A 522 23.82 16.41 29.16
C THR A 522 23.89 17.50 28.09
N CYS A 523 23.01 17.42 27.11
CA CYS A 523 22.81 18.44 26.08
C CYS A 523 21.32 18.69 25.93
N THR A 524 20.94 19.97 25.86
CA THR A 524 19.58 20.33 25.48
C THR A 524 19.57 20.61 23.99
N LEU A 525 18.74 19.88 23.24
CA LEU A 525 18.59 20.04 21.79
C LEU A 525 17.23 20.68 21.48
N PHE A 526 17.26 21.68 20.61
CA PHE A 526 16.10 22.27 19.96
C PHE A 526 16.31 22.20 18.45
N THR A 527 15.28 21.86 17.69
CA THR A 527 15.30 21.98 16.23
C THR A 527 14.09 22.78 15.79
N GLU A 528 14.34 23.91 15.15
CA GLU A 528 13.34 24.77 14.54
C GLU A 528 13.23 24.44 13.05
N LEU A 529 11.99 24.33 12.59
CA LEU A 529 11.61 24.11 11.21
C LEU A 529 10.79 25.32 10.79
N SER A 530 11.41 26.21 10.02
CA SER A 530 10.85 27.50 9.61
C SER A 530 10.45 27.48 8.14
N TRP A 531 9.27 28.03 7.85
CA TRP A 531 8.80 28.32 6.50
C TRP A 531 9.03 29.78 6.11
N GLU A 532 9.67 30.58 6.96
CA GLU A 532 9.86 32.04 6.76
C GLU A 532 10.51 32.38 5.41
N HIS A 533 11.41 31.53 4.91
CA HIS A 533 12.02 31.74 3.59
C HIS A 533 11.02 31.55 2.44
N GLN A 534 10.10 30.60 2.55
CA GLN A 534 8.99 30.49 1.59
C GLN A 534 8.00 31.63 1.77
N GLU A 535 7.70 32.05 2.99
CA GLU A 535 6.82 33.20 3.22
C GLU A 535 7.41 34.50 2.66
N GLU A 536 8.72 34.69 2.74
CA GLU A 536 9.43 35.82 2.12
C GLU A 536 9.37 35.75 0.59
N LEU A 537 9.56 34.56 0.00
CA LEU A 537 9.39 34.33 -1.45
C LEU A 537 7.92 34.46 -1.91
N LEU A 538 6.96 34.10 -1.06
CA LEU A 538 5.52 34.21 -1.31
C LEU A 538 5.04 35.67 -1.18
N ALA A 539 5.57 36.41 -0.21
CA ALA A 539 5.35 37.84 -0.01
C ALA A 539 5.89 38.69 -1.18
N GLN A 540 6.83 38.16 -1.96
CA GLN A 540 7.32 38.77 -3.21
C GLN A 540 6.35 38.63 -4.40
N GLY A 541 5.13 38.11 -4.19
CA GLY A 541 3.99 38.39 -5.08
C GLY A 541 3.35 37.21 -5.82
N MET A 542 3.49 35.96 -5.36
CA MET A 542 2.82 34.82 -6.00
C MET A 542 1.47 34.41 -5.38
N PHE A 543 1.15 34.82 -4.15
CA PHE A 543 -0.15 34.54 -3.51
C PHE A 543 -0.56 35.66 -2.53
N PRO A 544 -1.86 35.91 -2.31
CA PRO A 544 -2.31 36.95 -1.41
C PRO A 544 -2.25 36.45 0.05
N THR A 545 -1.54 37.20 0.89
CA THR A 545 -1.39 37.13 2.36
C THR A 545 -0.40 36.11 2.96
N PRO A 546 0.67 36.56 3.67
CA PRO A 546 1.49 35.70 4.53
C PRO A 546 0.72 35.27 5.79
N ALA A 547 1.05 34.09 6.35
CA ALA A 547 0.42 33.60 7.57
C ALA A 547 0.79 34.52 8.75
N ALA A 548 -0.22 35.05 9.45
CA ALA A 548 0.00 36.11 10.43
C ALA A 548 0.63 35.64 11.76
N GLU A 549 0.70 34.33 12.06
CA GLU A 549 1.33 33.85 13.31
C GLU A 549 2.06 32.50 13.15
N ALA A 550 3.36 32.54 13.47
CA ALA A 550 4.30 31.43 13.70
C ALA A 550 4.43 30.35 12.61
N SER A 551 5.16 30.69 11.53
CA SER A 551 5.69 29.77 10.52
C SER A 551 6.86 28.89 10.98
N VAL A 552 7.09 28.81 12.30
CA VAL A 552 8.19 28.07 12.92
C VAL A 552 7.63 26.96 13.81
N GLY A 553 7.83 25.73 13.37
CA GLY A 553 7.64 24.53 14.17
C GLY A 553 8.87 24.23 15.03
N ARG A 554 8.72 23.95 16.32
CA ARG A 554 9.85 23.67 17.23
C ARG A 554 9.78 22.26 17.82
N ILE A 555 10.84 21.49 17.61
CA ILE A 555 11.10 20.20 18.26
C ILE A 555 12.00 20.45 19.46
N GLY A 556 11.48 20.26 20.68
CA GLY A 556 12.22 20.41 21.94
C GLY A 556 11.59 21.40 22.92
N PRO A 557 12.21 21.64 24.10
CA PRO A 557 13.54 21.15 24.50
C PRO A 557 13.60 19.62 24.64
N LEU A 558 14.62 19.00 24.07
CA LEU A 558 14.98 17.61 24.32
C LEU A 558 16.19 17.58 25.25
N GLN A 559 16.06 17.03 26.46
CA GLN A 559 17.20 16.82 27.35
C GLN A 559 17.82 15.47 27.03
N ILE A 560 19.01 15.49 26.41
CA ILE A 560 19.72 14.29 25.97
C ILE A 560 20.90 14.07 26.92
N THR A 561 20.90 12.94 27.60
CA THR A 561 22.00 12.47 28.46
C THR A 561 22.82 11.46 27.68
N VAL A 562 24.03 11.83 27.30
CA VAL A 562 25.02 10.94 26.71
C VAL A 562 25.75 10.23 27.85
N GLN A 563 25.62 8.93 27.92
CA GLN A 563 26.24 8.08 28.92
C GLN A 563 27.45 7.35 28.33
N LYS A 564 28.38 6.96 29.19
CA LYS A 564 29.45 6.05 28.79
C LYS A 564 28.80 4.79 28.25
N SER A 565 29.14 4.38 27.03
CA SER A 565 28.78 3.04 26.56
C SER A 565 29.22 2.06 27.65
N SER A 566 28.29 1.29 28.22
CA SER A 566 28.66 0.25 29.17
C SER A 566 29.72 -0.64 28.49
N PRO A 567 30.73 -1.13 29.21
CA PRO A 567 31.82 -1.88 28.60
C PRO A 567 31.29 -3.26 28.17
N GLN A 568 30.68 -3.31 26.99
CA GLN A 568 30.54 -4.51 26.20
C GLN A 568 31.17 -4.22 24.84
N VAL A 569 32.48 -4.51 24.76
CA VAL A 569 33.28 -4.97 23.61
C VAL A 569 34.74 -4.54 23.86
N PRO A 570 35.64 -5.47 24.26
CA PRO A 570 37.04 -5.16 24.61
C PRO A 570 37.94 -4.69 23.45
N GLU A 571 37.42 -4.54 22.23
CA GLU A 571 38.26 -4.50 21.03
C GLU A 571 38.61 -3.10 20.50
N LEU A 572 37.88 -2.04 20.89
CA LEU A 572 38.10 -0.69 20.36
C LEU A 572 39.12 0.18 21.12
N GLN A 573 39.49 -0.16 22.37
CA GLN A 573 40.36 0.70 23.18
C GLN A 573 41.86 0.61 22.82
N LYS A 574 42.27 -0.27 21.90
CA LYS A 574 43.67 -0.41 21.47
C LYS A 574 44.05 0.42 20.24
N ALA A 575 43.10 1.05 19.56
CA ALA A 575 43.39 1.81 18.34
C ALA A 575 43.74 3.28 18.63
N LYS A 576 45.05 3.59 18.75
CA LYS A 576 45.56 4.97 18.63
C LYS A 576 45.43 5.44 17.18
N GLY A 577 44.27 5.95 16.78
CA GLY A 577 44.04 6.48 15.42
C GLY A 577 42.83 7.40 15.33
N PHE A 578 42.81 8.27 14.32
CA PHE A 578 41.67 9.15 14.05
C PHE A 578 40.46 8.29 13.62
N LEU A 579 39.33 8.45 14.31
CA LEU A 579 38.08 7.77 13.98
C LEU A 579 37.50 8.40 12.71
N TRP A 580 37.01 7.57 11.79
CA TRP A 580 36.35 8.03 10.57
C TRP A 580 35.01 7.31 10.41
N TRP A 581 34.02 8.04 9.91
CA TRP A 581 32.66 7.57 9.72
C TRP A 581 32.56 6.75 8.43
N THR A 582 32.13 5.49 8.53
CA THR A 582 31.94 4.62 7.35
C THR A 582 30.51 4.64 6.81
N GLY A 583 29.64 5.51 7.34
CA GLY A 583 28.21 5.52 7.03
C GLY A 583 27.38 4.45 7.76
N SER A 584 27.93 3.76 8.76
CA SER A 584 27.21 2.78 9.59
C SER A 584 27.77 2.64 11.01
N LYS A 585 29.08 2.80 11.20
CA LYS A 585 29.74 2.93 12.50
C LYS A 585 31.02 3.74 12.38
N TRP A 586 31.51 4.24 13.51
CA TRP A 586 32.86 4.80 13.59
C TRP A 586 33.87 3.66 13.60
N ALA A 587 34.84 3.72 12.69
CA ALA A 587 35.95 2.77 12.63
C ALA A 587 37.28 3.52 12.80
N ALA A 588 38.30 2.87 13.34
CA ALA A 588 39.64 3.42 13.37
C ALA A 588 40.24 3.36 11.95
N LYS A 589 40.68 4.48 11.40
CA LYS A 589 41.41 4.48 10.12
C LYS A 589 42.87 4.16 10.40
N GLN A 590 43.34 2.97 10.02
CA GLN A 590 44.78 2.72 10.02
C GLN A 590 45.45 3.58 8.95
N MET A 591 46.32 4.50 9.37
CA MET A 591 47.23 5.17 8.44
C MET A 591 48.17 4.12 7.86
N LYS A 592 48.10 3.88 6.56
CA LYS A 592 49.12 3.08 5.86
C LYS A 592 50.46 3.79 6.02
N SER A 593 51.35 3.23 6.82
CA SER A 593 52.75 3.64 6.82
C SER A 593 53.31 3.47 5.41
N LYS A 594 54.03 4.49 4.94
CA LYS A 594 54.65 4.53 3.62
C LYS A 594 55.62 3.35 3.50
N PRO A 595 55.49 2.43 2.53
CA PRO A 595 56.41 1.31 2.38
C PRO A 595 57.82 1.84 2.06
N GLN A 596 58.80 1.39 2.84
CA GLN A 596 60.22 1.68 2.64
C GLN A 596 60.66 1.00 1.32
N PRO A 597 61.39 1.68 0.42
CA PRO A 597 61.74 1.10 -0.88
C PRO A 597 62.78 -0.01 -0.72
N GLU A 598 62.38 -1.24 -1.05
CA GLU A 598 63.28 -2.39 -1.23
C GLU A 598 64.13 -2.21 -2.49
N THR A 599 65.45 -2.27 -2.30
CA THR A 599 66.47 -2.29 -3.35
C THR A 599 66.39 -3.60 -4.15
N ARG A 600 66.07 -3.50 -5.44
CA ARG A 600 65.99 -4.65 -6.38
C ARG A 600 67.38 -4.94 -7.01
N PRO A 601 67.81 -6.21 -7.11
CA PRO A 601 69.12 -6.57 -7.67
C PRO A 601 69.13 -6.47 -9.21
N LYS A 602 70.25 -6.02 -9.78
CA LYS A 602 70.52 -6.01 -11.23
C LYS A 602 71.19 -7.33 -11.65
N THR A 603 70.65 -7.99 -12.67
CA THR A 603 71.33 -9.03 -13.45
C THR A 603 71.65 -8.48 -14.85
N PRO A 604 72.90 -8.57 -15.34
CA PRO A 604 73.27 -8.12 -16.68
C PRO A 604 73.45 -9.30 -17.65
N ALA A 605 72.76 -9.23 -18.78
CA ALA A 605 73.09 -9.94 -20.01
C ALA A 605 73.30 -8.89 -21.11
N GLU A 606 74.51 -8.32 -21.15
CA GLU A 606 75.16 -7.73 -22.35
C GLU A 606 76.50 -7.11 -21.92
N MET A 607 77.58 -7.90 -21.99
CA MET A 607 78.91 -7.49 -22.45
C MET A 607 79.88 -8.67 -22.26
N GLN A 608 79.82 -9.62 -23.20
CA GLN A 608 81.01 -10.37 -23.60
C GLN A 608 81.74 -9.50 -24.64
N GLN A 609 82.96 -9.05 -24.35
CA GLN A 609 84.09 -9.06 -25.29
C GLN A 609 85.37 -8.46 -24.67
N ASN A 610 86.48 -9.15 -24.95
CA ASN A 610 87.90 -8.78 -24.83
C ASN A 610 88.52 -8.79 -23.43
N GLN A 611 89.24 -9.85 -23.04
CA GLN A 611 90.63 -10.19 -23.39
C GLN A 611 91.70 -9.21 -22.86
N SER A 612 92.47 -9.74 -21.89
CA SER A 612 93.93 -9.61 -21.68
C SER A 612 94.61 -8.24 -21.80
N SER A 613 95.25 -7.79 -20.70
CA SER A 613 96.71 -7.91 -20.48
C SER A 613 97.24 -6.86 -19.48
N TRP A 614 97.96 -7.34 -18.46
CA TRP A 614 99.14 -6.77 -17.80
C TRP A 614 99.50 -5.28 -18.01
N ALA A 615 99.60 -4.49 -16.90
CA ALA A 615 100.86 -3.89 -16.40
C ALA A 615 100.68 -2.76 -15.35
N ARG A 616 101.43 -2.92 -14.24
CA ARG A 616 102.16 -1.95 -13.37
C ARG A 616 101.57 -0.57 -12.95
N ALA A 617 101.31 -0.46 -11.64
CA ALA A 617 101.95 0.43 -10.62
C ALA A 617 101.69 1.98 -10.65
N PRO A 618 102.08 2.77 -9.60
CA PRO A 618 101.17 3.44 -8.63
C PRO A 618 101.44 4.98 -8.53
N PRO A 619 101.40 5.61 -7.33
CA PRO A 619 100.28 6.23 -6.61
C PRO A 619 100.35 7.79 -6.64
N LYS A 620 99.43 8.49 -5.96
CA LYS A 620 99.74 9.78 -5.29
C LYS A 620 98.67 10.21 -4.27
N ARG A 621 99.13 10.39 -3.02
CA ARG A 621 98.64 11.35 -2.01
C ARG A 621 99.04 12.79 -2.42
N PRO A 622 98.52 13.88 -1.82
CA PRO A 622 98.63 14.21 -0.39
C PRO A 622 97.48 13.72 0.48
#